data_AF-A0A1H0Z3I3-F1
#
_entry.id   AF-A0A1H0Z3I3-F1
#
_cell.length_a   1.000
_cell.length_b   1.000
_cell.length_c   1.000
_cell.angle_alpha   90.00
_cell.angle_beta   90.00
_cell.angle_gamma   90.00
#
_symmetry.space_group_name_H-M   'P 1'
#
loop_
_entity.id
_entity.type
_entity.pdbx_description
1 polymer ?
#
loop_
_entity_poly.entity_id
_entity_poly.type
_entity_poly.pdbx_seq_one_letter_code
_entity_poly.pdbx_strand_id
1 'polypeptide(L)'
;MHLYAPLIALVVLSAAAPATAGSAAEEPTAARIVIDCAHPRLPPQHEVGALLGQHNIGQVYASRAALMAEARRTCRRADARPQRVVFERAPLRPSETRRMADNRRSD
;
A
#
# COMPACT_ATOMS: atom_id res chain seq x y z
N MET A 1 62.40 44.96 -21.74
CA MET A 1 61.50 44.91 -22.92
C MET A 1 61.13 43.46 -23.16
N HIS A 2 59.88 43.24 -23.61
CA HIS A 2 59.27 41.97 -24.03
C HIS A 2 58.58 41.10 -22.96
N LEU A 3 57.38 41.57 -22.62
CA LEU A 3 56.12 40.80 -22.50
C LEU A 3 56.14 39.47 -23.26
N TYR A 4 55.76 38.35 -22.62
CA TYR A 4 54.94 37.30 -23.22
C TYR A 4 54.20 36.51 -22.13
N ALA A 5 52.91 36.77 -22.00
CA ALA A 5 51.95 35.83 -21.44
C ALA A 5 51.49 34.88 -22.56
N PRO A 6 51.31 33.58 -22.25
CA PRO A 6 50.12 32.88 -22.71
C PRO A 6 49.52 32.03 -21.56
N LEU A 7 48.29 32.30 -21.14
CA LEU A 7 47.09 31.56 -21.60
C LEU A 7 47.30 30.04 -21.60
N ILE A 8 46.83 29.32 -20.57
CA ILE A 8 46.32 27.95 -20.71
C ILE A 8 45.28 27.64 -19.60
N ALA A 9 44.05 27.49 -20.08
CA ALA A 9 42.92 26.66 -19.67
C ALA A 9 42.72 26.26 -18.19
N LEU A 10 41.72 26.87 -17.58
CA LEU A 10 41.04 26.36 -16.39
C LEU A 10 40.11 25.19 -16.79
N VAL A 11 40.50 23.95 -16.51
CA VAL A 11 39.60 22.79 -16.67
C VAL A 11 38.83 22.62 -15.36
N VAL A 12 37.61 23.13 -15.30
CA VAL A 12 36.68 22.84 -14.20
C VAL A 12 36.09 21.45 -14.45
N LEU A 13 36.63 20.46 -13.77
CA LEU A 13 36.10 19.09 -13.77
C LEU A 13 34.87 19.04 -12.86
N SER A 14 33.69 19.34 -13.43
CA SER A 14 32.41 19.19 -12.72
C SER A 14 32.13 17.71 -12.49
N ALA A 15 32.46 17.22 -11.30
CA ALA A 15 32.03 15.90 -10.84
C ALA A 15 30.50 15.91 -10.68
N ALA A 16 29.80 15.36 -11.67
CA ALA A 16 28.38 15.09 -11.57
C ALA A 16 28.19 13.97 -10.52
N ALA A 17 27.85 14.37 -9.29
CA ALA A 17 27.37 13.44 -8.30
C ALA A 17 26.05 12.83 -8.82
N PRO A 18 25.88 11.49 -8.81
CA PRO A 18 24.58 10.92 -9.07
C PRO A 18 23.70 11.31 -7.88
N ALA A 19 22.82 12.28 -8.09
CA ALA A 19 21.66 12.43 -7.25
C ALA A 19 20.85 11.14 -7.43
N THR A 20 21.09 10.15 -6.59
CA THR A 20 20.10 9.11 -6.33
C THR A 20 18.93 9.85 -5.70
N ALA A 21 18.07 10.40 -6.55
CA ALA A 21 16.70 10.68 -6.22
C ALA A 21 16.15 9.33 -5.76
N GLY A 22 16.22 9.09 -4.45
CA GLY A 22 15.43 8.06 -3.83
C GLY A 22 14.01 8.40 -4.21
N SER A 23 13.48 7.71 -5.22
CA SER A 23 12.05 7.55 -5.34
C SER A 23 11.64 7.10 -3.95
N ALA A 24 11.03 8.02 -3.20
CA ALA A 24 10.17 7.65 -2.11
C ALA A 24 9.16 6.72 -2.78
N ALA A 25 9.45 5.42 -2.73
CA ALA A 25 8.52 4.40 -3.09
C ALA A 25 7.38 4.64 -2.12
N GLU A 26 6.36 5.33 -2.61
CA GLU A 26 5.11 5.50 -1.91
C GLU A 26 4.68 4.09 -1.55
N GLU A 27 4.84 3.73 -0.27
CA GLU A 27 4.44 2.41 0.19
C GLU A 27 3.00 2.24 -0.29
N PRO A 28 2.70 1.16 -1.03
CA PRO A 28 1.36 0.97 -1.56
C PRO A 28 0.42 0.99 -0.36
N THR A 29 -0.35 2.07 -0.23
CA THR A 29 -1.17 2.28 0.95
C THR A 29 -2.15 1.12 0.97
N ALA A 30 -1.99 0.22 1.94
CA ALA A 30 -2.74 -1.02 1.96
C ALA A 30 -4.23 -0.67 1.87
N ALA A 31 -4.89 -1.23 0.86
CA ALA A 31 -6.28 -0.89 0.59
C ALA A 31 -7.13 -1.29 1.81
N ARG A 32 -7.86 -0.32 2.36
CA ARG A 32 -8.45 -0.38 3.71
C ARG A 32 -9.94 -0.05 3.71
N ILE A 33 -10.70 -0.79 4.50
CA ILE A 33 -12.14 -0.56 4.71
C ILE A 33 -12.30 0.15 6.05
N VAL A 34 -12.84 1.37 6.04
CA VAL A 34 -13.10 2.17 7.24
C VAL A 34 -14.60 2.21 7.51
N ILE A 35 -15.01 1.89 8.73
CA ILE A 35 -16.42 1.89 9.15
C ILE A 35 -16.58 2.83 10.34
N ASP A 36 -17.46 3.81 10.20
CA ASP A 36 -17.90 4.67 11.30
C ASP A 36 -18.88 3.92 12.21
N CYS A 37 -18.57 3.87 13.51
CA CYS A 37 -19.42 3.19 14.49
C CYS A 37 -20.72 3.92 14.81
N ALA A 38 -20.80 5.24 14.55
CA ALA A 38 -22.06 5.99 14.68
C ALA A 38 -23.06 5.60 13.59
N HIS A 39 -22.56 5.33 12.38
CA HIS A 39 -23.37 4.96 11.21
C HIS A 39 -22.71 3.80 10.45
N PRO A 40 -22.74 2.57 10.99
CA PRO A 40 -21.98 1.46 10.43
C PRO A 40 -22.50 1.08 9.05
N ARG A 41 -21.74 1.47 8.03
CA ARG A 41 -21.97 1.12 6.62
C ARG A 41 -20.67 0.61 6.01
N LEU A 42 -20.79 -0.42 5.17
CA LEU A 42 -19.70 -0.90 4.34
C LEU A 42 -19.70 -0.13 3.02
N PRO A 43 -18.54 -0.05 2.33
CA PRO A 43 -18.49 0.35 0.93
C PRO A 43 -19.41 -0.52 0.06
N PRO A 44 -19.66 -0.18 -1.21
CA PRO A 44 -20.41 -1.03 -2.15
C PRO A 44 -19.80 -2.43 -2.34
N GLN A 45 -20.60 -3.38 -2.87
CA GLN A 45 -20.15 -4.77 -3.06
C GLN A 45 -18.95 -4.88 -4.00
N HIS A 46 -18.97 -4.17 -5.13
CA HIS A 46 -17.87 -4.18 -6.09
C HIS A 46 -16.56 -3.67 -5.48
N GLU A 47 -16.63 -2.65 -4.62
CA GLU A 47 -15.45 -2.08 -3.97
C GLU A 47 -14.88 -3.05 -2.94
N VAL A 48 -15.71 -3.68 -2.11
CA VAL A 48 -15.24 -4.72 -1.19
C VAL A 48 -14.65 -5.92 -1.95
N GLY A 49 -15.26 -6.31 -3.07
CA GLY A 49 -14.72 -7.36 -3.94
C GLY A 49 -13.34 -6.98 -4.49
N ALA A 50 -13.18 -5.75 -4.99
CA ALA A 50 -11.89 -5.26 -5.48
C ALA A 50 -10.82 -5.23 -4.38
N LEU A 51 -11.15 -4.72 -3.19
CA LEU A 51 -10.24 -4.66 -2.05
C LEU A 51 -9.77 -6.05 -1.60
N LEU A 52 -10.69 -7.02 -1.58
CA LEU A 52 -10.41 -8.40 -1.19
C LEU A 52 -9.84 -9.25 -2.33
N GLY A 53 -9.80 -8.75 -3.57
CA GLY A 53 -9.39 -9.51 -4.75
C GLY A 53 -10.37 -10.66 -5.05
N GLN A 54 -11.65 -10.46 -4.76
CA GLN A 54 -12.72 -11.42 -4.93
C GLN A 54 -13.58 -11.03 -6.14
N HIS A 55 -13.69 -11.95 -7.10
CA HIS A 55 -14.49 -11.76 -8.31
C HIS A 55 -15.79 -12.57 -8.29
N ASN A 56 -15.93 -13.50 -7.33
CA ASN A 56 -17.16 -14.27 -7.15
C ASN A 56 -18.14 -13.53 -6.23
N ILE A 57 -19.32 -13.19 -6.74
CA ILE A 57 -20.34 -12.41 -6.01
C ILE A 57 -20.73 -13.07 -4.67
N GLY A 58 -20.83 -14.39 -4.63
CA GLY A 58 -21.15 -15.14 -3.41
C GLY A 58 -20.07 -15.01 -2.33
N GLN A 59 -18.80 -15.10 -2.72
CA GLN A 59 -17.66 -14.87 -1.81
C GLN A 59 -17.67 -13.43 -1.27
N VAL A 60 -17.88 -12.45 -2.15
CA VAL A 60 -17.95 -11.04 -1.74
C VAL A 60 -19.10 -10.82 -0.75
N TYR A 61 -20.27 -11.40 -1.00
CA TYR A 61 -21.40 -11.33 -0.08
C TYR A 61 -21.05 -11.91 1.31
N ALA A 62 -20.47 -13.10 1.34
CA ALA A 62 -20.07 -13.76 2.59
C ALA A 62 -19.03 -12.93 3.36
N SER A 63 -18.01 -12.41 2.68
CA SER A 63 -17.00 -11.55 3.31
C SER A 63 -17.57 -10.23 3.83
N ARG A 64 -18.51 -9.61 3.11
CA ARG A 64 -19.21 -8.41 3.59
C ARG A 64 -20.02 -8.68 4.86
N ALA A 65 -20.75 -9.80 4.89
CA ALA A 65 -21.52 -10.18 6.08
C ALA A 65 -20.59 -10.39 7.30
N ALA A 66 -19.45 -11.05 7.10
CA ALA A 66 -18.45 -11.24 8.13
C ALA A 66 -17.84 -9.92 8.63
N LEU A 67 -17.45 -9.02 7.72
CA LEU A 67 -16.92 -7.69 8.06
C LEU A 67 -17.92 -6.87 8.88
N MET A 68 -19.20 -6.86 8.48
CA MET A 68 -20.24 -6.16 9.23
C MET A 68 -20.48 -6.75 10.61
N ALA A 69 -20.48 -8.09 10.73
CA ALA A 69 -20.61 -8.74 12.02
C ALA A 69 -19.45 -8.38 12.95
N GLU A 70 -18.21 -8.38 12.44
CA GLU A 70 -17.03 -7.98 13.21
C GLU A 70 -17.09 -6.50 13.59
N ALA A 71 -17.36 -5.61 12.64
CA ALA A 71 -17.49 -4.18 12.92
C ALA A 71 -18.51 -3.89 14.03
N ARG A 72 -19.68 -4.54 13.99
CA ARG A 72 -20.70 -4.42 15.05
C ARG A 72 -20.21 -4.91 16.39
N ARG A 73 -19.41 -6.00 16.44
CA ARG A 73 -18.80 -6.46 17.69
C ARG A 73 -17.79 -5.44 18.22
N THR A 74 -16.90 -4.95 17.37
CA THR A 74 -15.84 -4.01 17.75
C THR A 74 -16.41 -2.67 18.21
N CYS A 75 -17.38 -2.10 17.48
CA CYS A 75 -18.04 -0.84 17.83
C CYS A 75 -18.75 -0.89 19.20
N ARG A 76 -19.21 -2.07 19.62
CA ARG A 76 -19.92 -2.26 20.90
C ARG A 76 -18.99 -2.63 22.07
N ARG A 77 -17.69 -2.84 21.87
CA ARG A 77 -16.78 -3.15 22.99
C ARG A 77 -16.78 -1.99 23.98
N ALA A 78 -17.16 -2.30 25.22
CA ALA A 78 -17.40 -1.33 26.28
C ALA A 78 -16.15 -0.53 26.65
N ASP A 79 -14.98 -1.16 26.56
CA ASP A 79 -13.71 -0.59 27.04
C ASP A 79 -13.13 0.49 26.12
N ALA A 80 -13.50 0.49 24.84
CA ALA A 80 -12.87 1.37 23.85
C ALA A 80 -13.86 2.23 23.05
N ARG A 81 -15.13 1.80 22.90
CA ARG A 81 -16.18 2.43 22.07
C ARG A 81 -15.59 3.20 20.88
N PRO A 82 -14.87 2.51 19.98
CA PRO A 82 -14.12 3.18 18.93
C PRO A 82 -15.08 3.98 18.05
N GLN A 83 -14.68 5.17 17.62
CA GLN A 83 -15.46 5.94 16.64
C GLN A 83 -15.36 5.30 15.24
N ARG A 84 -14.25 4.63 14.94
CA ARG A 84 -14.00 3.98 13.64
C ARG A 84 -13.35 2.62 13.81
N VAL A 85 -13.72 1.69 12.94
CA VAL A 85 -13.08 0.38 12.77
C VAL A 85 -12.42 0.34 11.40
N VAL A 86 -11.16 -0.10 11.35
CA VAL A 86 -10.40 -0.21 10.10
C VAL A 86 -10.07 -1.67 9.86
N PHE A 87 -10.42 -2.18 8.69
CA PHE A 87 -9.99 -3.48 8.21
C PHE A 87 -8.98 -3.28 7.09
N GLU A 88 -7.80 -3.84 7.29
CA GLU A 88 -6.71 -3.80 6.31
C GLU A 88 -6.53 -5.20 5.73
N ARG A 89 -6.23 -5.25 4.43
CA ARG A 89 -5.77 -6.52 3.84
C ARG A 89 -4.40 -6.83 4.44
N ALA A 90 -4.29 -7.96 5.14
CA ALA A 90 -3.00 -8.42 5.63
C ALA A 90 -2.03 -8.55 4.45
N PRO A 91 -0.81 -8.00 4.54
CA PRO A 91 0.20 -8.20 3.52
C PRO A 91 0.52 -9.71 3.42
N LEU A 92 0.63 -10.21 2.20
CA LEU A 92 1.12 -11.56 1.95
C LEU A 92 2.48 -11.72 2.62
N ARG A 93 2.65 -12.79 3.41
CA ARG A 93 3.96 -13.02 4.03
C ARG A 93 4.98 -13.36 2.94
N PRO A 94 6.24 -12.92 3.03
CA PRO A 94 7.25 -13.20 2.00
C PRO A 94 7.40 -14.69 1.66
N SER A 95 7.16 -15.57 2.64
CA SER A 95 7.14 -17.03 2.45
C SER A 95 5.98 -17.54 1.60
N GLU A 96 4.82 -16.88 1.64
CA GLU A 96 3.67 -17.19 0.78
C GLU A 96 3.88 -16.66 -0.64
N THR A 97 4.48 -15.48 -0.77
CA THR A 97 4.86 -14.91 -2.07
C THR A 97 5.84 -15.82 -2.81
N ARG A 98 6.86 -16.34 -2.12
CA ARG A 98 7.84 -17.27 -2.72
C ARG A 98 7.18 -18.58 -3.16
N ARG A 99 6.32 -19.19 -2.32
CA ARG A 99 5.58 -20.39 -2.70
C ARG A 99 4.65 -20.18 -3.89
N MET A 100 3.95 -19.05 -3.96
CA MET A 100 3.09 -18.74 -5.12
C MET A 100 3.92 -18.54 -6.40
N ALA A 101 5.10 -17.93 -6.30
CA ALA A 101 6.00 -17.76 -7.44
C ALA A 101 6.56 -19.10 -7.94
N ASP A 102 6.96 -19.99 -7.02
CA ASP A 102 7.48 -21.32 -7.36
C ASP A 102 6.40 -22.20 -8.01
N ASN A 103 5.15 -22.13 -7.52
CA ASN A 103 4.05 -22.91 -8.08
C ASN A 103 3.70 -22.47 -9.51
N ARG A 104 3.67 -21.16 -9.80
CA ARG A 104 3.46 -20.64 -11.17
C ARG A 104 4.55 -21.00 -12.17
N ARG A 105 5.75 -21.37 -11.70
CA ARG A 105 6.87 -21.76 -12.57
C ARG A 105 6.81 -23.22 -13.00
N SER A 106 5.96 -24.01 -12.34
CA SER A 106 5.84 -25.45 -12.56
C SER A 106 4.66 -25.82 -13.47
N ASP A 107 3.85 -24.83 -13.86
CA ASP A 107 2.81 -24.89 -14.90
C ASP A 107 3.36 -24.35 -16.24
#